data_AF-A0A1I5XPC6-F1
#
_entry.id   AF-A0A1I5XPC6-F1
#
_cell.length_a   1.000
_cell.length_b   1.000
_cell.length_c   1.000
_cell.angle_alpha   90.00
_cell.angle_beta   90.00
_cell.angle_gamma   90.00
#
_symmetry.space_group_name_H-M   'P 1'
#
loop_
_entity.id
_entity.type
_entity.pdbx_description
1 polymer ?
#
loop_
_entity_poly.entity_id
_entity_poly.type
_entity_poly.pdbx_seq_one_letter_code
_entity_poly.pdbx_strand_id
1 'polypeptide(L)'
;MLMAVKERVNYLDNSISYGDDYKYIPATSVGSGIGIEILPDIYCHTIQIVNICLVGEPNSEDFVLVDAGMPYSSDEIISAVEERYGVNKKPKAIILTHGHFDHVGAIVELVNKWNVPVYAHELELPFLTGKESYPKPDPTVEGGSVAKMSFLFPVDAINLGDHVEVLPADGTVPFMDDFQWIHTPGHTPGHISLFREKDGVLIVGDAFVTVKQEYLYKVFTQEQEISGPPRYLTPDWEKARESVIKLSNLKPKVAITGHGLPMKGDLLTSNLHLLVTDFDSIALPRHGKYVKE
;
A
#
# COMPACT_ATOMS: atom_id res chain seq x y z
N MET A 1 40.36 -17.34 43.87
CA MET A 1 40.37 -17.03 42.43
C MET A 1 39.00 -17.41 41.89
N LEU A 2 38.01 -16.54 42.08
CA LEU A 2 36.63 -16.74 41.63
C LEU A 2 36.55 -16.24 40.19
N MET A 3 36.34 -17.12 39.22
CA MET A 3 36.01 -16.72 37.85
C MET A 3 34.53 -16.39 37.78
N ALA A 4 34.22 -15.11 37.58
CA ALA A 4 32.88 -14.66 37.22
C ALA A 4 32.55 -15.15 35.80
N VAL A 5 31.51 -15.97 35.70
CA VAL A 5 30.86 -16.30 34.43
C VAL A 5 30.18 -15.03 33.93
N LYS A 6 30.71 -14.42 32.87
CA LYS A 6 29.99 -13.39 32.12
C LYS A 6 28.79 -14.06 31.48
N GLU A 7 27.60 -13.76 32.00
CA GLU A 7 26.35 -13.99 31.28
C GLU A 7 26.45 -13.30 29.91
N ARG A 8 26.39 -14.10 28.84
CA ARG A 8 26.12 -13.58 27.51
C ARG A 8 24.66 -13.19 27.49
N VAL A 9 24.39 -11.90 27.59
CA VAL A 9 23.14 -11.33 27.12
C VAL A 9 23.08 -11.61 25.62
N ASN A 10 22.21 -12.55 25.22
CA ASN A 10 21.82 -12.69 23.82
C ASN A 10 21.02 -11.43 23.46
N TYR A 11 21.71 -10.43 22.91
CA TYR A 11 21.04 -9.43 22.08
C TYR A 11 20.53 -10.20 20.86
N LEU A 12 19.23 -10.49 20.84
CA LEU A 12 18.54 -10.76 19.59
C LEU A 12 18.86 -9.59 18.67
N ASP A 13 19.31 -9.91 17.47
CA ASP A 13 19.66 -8.97 16.43
C ASP A 13 18.40 -8.20 16.04
N ASN A 14 18.13 -7.08 16.71
CA ASN A 14 17.01 -6.17 16.45
C ASN A 14 17.26 -5.31 15.19
N SER A 15 18.11 -5.77 14.26
CA SER A 15 18.32 -5.07 13.00
C SER A 15 17.10 -5.27 12.09
N ILE A 16 16.53 -4.15 11.63
CA ILE A 16 15.48 -4.18 10.63
C ILE A 16 16.05 -4.68 9.29
N SER A 17 15.30 -5.51 8.58
CA SER A 17 15.78 -6.15 7.35
C SER A 17 14.64 -6.46 6.38
N TYR A 18 14.97 -6.52 5.09
CA TYR A 18 14.10 -7.16 4.10
C TYR A 18 14.25 -8.68 4.12
N GLY A 19 13.33 -9.38 3.45
CA GLY A 19 13.46 -10.81 3.16
C GLY A 19 14.55 -11.11 2.12
N ASP A 20 14.93 -12.38 2.00
CA ASP A 20 16.02 -12.84 1.12
C ASP A 20 15.74 -12.62 -0.38
N ASP A 21 14.47 -12.44 -0.74
CA ASP A 21 14.01 -12.23 -2.11
C ASP A 21 13.91 -10.74 -2.53
N TYR A 22 14.31 -9.81 -1.65
CA TYR A 22 14.35 -8.38 -1.93
C TYR A 22 15.21 -8.05 -3.14
N LYS A 23 14.62 -7.38 -4.14
CA LYS A 23 15.26 -7.08 -5.41
C LYS A 23 14.50 -6.02 -6.19
N TYR A 24 15.19 -5.46 -7.18
CA TYR A 24 14.63 -4.48 -8.09
C TYR A 24 13.63 -5.16 -9.02
N ILE A 25 12.46 -4.54 -9.20
CA ILE A 25 11.42 -5.01 -10.11
C ILE A 25 11.32 -4.04 -11.29
N PRO A 26 11.59 -4.48 -12.53
CA PRO A 26 11.58 -3.62 -13.71
C PRO A 26 10.14 -3.39 -14.21
N ALA A 27 9.27 -2.85 -13.36
CA ALA A 27 7.91 -2.50 -13.70
C ALA A 27 7.72 -1.00 -13.48
N THR A 28 7.45 -0.25 -14.55
CA THR A 28 7.31 1.22 -14.48
C THR A 28 6.06 1.63 -15.24
N SER A 29 5.22 2.46 -14.62
CA SER A 29 4.05 3.07 -15.25
C SER A 29 4.40 4.42 -15.86
N VAL A 30 3.52 4.94 -16.73
CA VAL A 30 3.62 6.31 -17.24
C VAL A 30 3.47 7.38 -16.15
N GLY A 31 2.94 7.00 -14.98
CA GLY A 31 2.80 7.88 -13.82
C GLY A 31 4.09 8.00 -13.00
N SER A 32 5.09 7.12 -13.20
CA SER A 32 6.30 7.09 -12.38
C SER A 32 6.98 8.46 -12.27
N GLY A 33 7.33 8.86 -11.04
CA GLY A 33 7.94 10.15 -10.74
C GLY A 33 6.97 11.34 -10.82
N ILE A 34 5.71 11.12 -11.16
CA ILE A 34 4.69 12.16 -11.20
C ILE A 34 3.99 12.23 -9.85
N GLY A 35 4.03 13.42 -9.26
CA GLY A 35 3.22 13.75 -8.11
C GLY A 35 2.05 14.68 -8.46
N ILE A 36 0.92 14.44 -7.81
CA ILE A 36 -0.36 15.10 -8.05
C ILE A 36 -0.89 15.62 -6.72
N GLU A 37 -1.14 16.92 -6.65
CA GLU A 37 -1.87 17.51 -5.52
C GLU A 37 -3.36 17.16 -5.64
N ILE A 38 -3.85 16.37 -4.68
CA ILE A 38 -5.22 15.85 -4.67
C ILE A 38 -6.15 16.82 -3.96
N LEU A 39 -5.68 17.31 -2.82
CA LEU A 39 -6.21 18.38 -1.98
C LEU A 39 -5.02 19.17 -1.43
N PRO A 40 -5.23 20.39 -0.87
CA PRO A 40 -4.14 21.20 -0.32
C PRO A 40 -3.21 20.41 0.61
N ASP A 41 -3.77 19.53 1.44
CA ASP A 41 -3.05 18.71 2.42
C ASP A 41 -2.81 17.25 1.99
N ILE A 42 -3.11 16.87 0.75
CA ILE A 42 -2.92 15.49 0.27
C ILE A 42 -2.22 15.49 -1.07
N TYR A 43 -1.02 14.92 -1.10
CA TYR A 43 -0.21 14.76 -2.29
C TYR A 43 0.02 13.28 -2.57
N CYS A 44 -0.27 12.86 -3.80
CA CYS A 44 -0.05 11.49 -4.27
C CYS A 44 1.18 11.48 -5.16
N HIS A 45 2.16 10.62 -4.89
CA HIS A 45 3.36 10.48 -5.71
C HIS A 45 3.50 9.04 -6.21
N THR A 46 3.67 8.85 -7.51
CA THR A 46 3.78 7.51 -8.09
C THR A 46 5.23 7.06 -8.13
N ILE A 47 5.55 6.02 -7.36
CA ILE A 47 6.85 5.35 -7.35
C ILE A 47 6.79 4.15 -8.31
N GLN A 48 7.35 4.27 -9.51
CA GLN A 48 7.23 3.29 -10.59
C GLN A 48 5.79 2.94 -10.97
N ILE A 49 5.11 2.06 -10.23
CA ILE A 49 3.73 1.58 -10.48
C ILE A 49 2.79 1.81 -9.29
N VAL A 50 3.33 2.16 -8.12
CA VAL A 50 2.59 2.24 -6.86
C VAL A 50 2.56 3.68 -6.36
N ASN A 51 1.45 4.10 -5.77
CA ASN A 51 1.26 5.43 -5.22
C ASN A 51 1.58 5.42 -3.73
N ILE A 52 2.35 6.41 -3.30
CA ILE A 52 2.42 6.81 -1.90
C ILE A 52 1.61 8.10 -1.69
N CYS A 53 1.16 8.34 -0.47
CA CYS A 53 0.52 9.61 -0.12
C CYS A 53 1.29 10.36 0.96
N LEU A 54 1.45 11.66 0.78
CA LEU A 54 1.90 12.58 1.82
C LEU A 54 0.67 13.34 2.32
N VAL A 55 0.35 13.17 3.60
CA VAL A 55 -0.81 13.79 4.25
C VAL A 55 -0.34 14.84 5.24
N GLY A 56 -0.62 16.10 4.94
CA GLY A 56 -0.20 17.29 5.67
C GLY A 56 -0.13 18.51 4.75
N GLU A 57 -0.35 19.69 5.33
CA GLU A 57 -0.22 20.96 4.62
C GLU A 57 1.24 21.19 4.17
N PRO A 58 1.49 21.77 2.98
CA PRO A 58 2.85 22.07 2.52
C PRO A 58 3.62 22.90 3.55
N ASN A 59 4.92 22.63 3.71
CA ASN A 59 5.79 23.23 4.73
C ASN A 59 5.39 22.96 6.22
N SER A 60 4.42 22.08 6.48
CA SER A 60 4.08 21.64 7.84
C SER A 60 5.20 20.78 8.46
N GLU A 61 5.35 20.86 9.78
CA GLU A 61 6.15 19.91 10.59
C GLU A 61 5.35 18.64 10.95
N ASP A 62 4.04 18.68 10.71
CA ASP A 62 3.07 17.67 11.07
C ASP A 62 2.47 17.10 9.78
N PHE A 63 3.13 16.05 9.27
CA PHE A 63 2.66 15.27 8.13
C PHE A 63 2.96 13.78 8.31
N VAL A 64 2.27 12.96 7.53
CA VAL A 64 2.35 11.50 7.57
C VAL A 64 2.62 10.98 6.15
N LEU A 65 3.44 9.94 6.06
CA LEU A 65 3.62 9.16 4.83
C LEU A 65 2.70 7.94 4.88
N VAL A 66 1.95 7.69 3.82
CA VAL A 66 1.17 6.46 3.62
C VAL A 66 1.83 5.62 2.53
N ASP A 67 2.19 4.39 2.89
CA ASP A 67 3.01 3.44 2.13
C ASP A 67 4.44 3.92 1.81
N ALA A 68 5.32 2.98 1.47
CA ALA A 68 6.76 3.18 1.30
C ALA A 68 7.28 2.69 -0.07
N GLY A 69 6.40 2.57 -1.06
CA GLY A 69 6.76 2.40 -2.46
C GLY A 69 7.60 1.16 -2.80
N MET A 70 8.26 1.19 -3.96
CA MET A 70 8.99 0.07 -4.53
C MET A 70 10.39 -0.14 -3.93
N PRO A 71 10.98 -1.33 -4.07
CA PRO A 71 12.40 -1.56 -3.80
C PRO A 71 13.32 -0.50 -4.41
N TYR A 72 14.29 -0.04 -3.61
CA TYR A 72 15.30 0.96 -3.98
C TYR A 72 14.76 2.36 -4.33
N SER A 73 13.58 2.74 -3.83
CA SER A 73 12.96 4.04 -4.11
C SER A 73 13.09 5.09 -3.00
N SER A 74 13.86 4.80 -1.93
CA SER A 74 13.96 5.68 -0.75
C SER A 74 14.38 7.11 -1.10
N ASP A 75 15.35 7.28 -2.00
CA ASP A 75 15.86 8.60 -2.40
C ASP A 75 14.80 9.42 -3.13
N GLU A 76 13.95 8.79 -3.94
CA GLU A 76 12.84 9.46 -4.62
C GLU A 76 11.77 9.90 -3.62
N ILE A 77 11.41 9.04 -2.67
CA ILE A 77 10.44 9.37 -1.62
C ILE A 77 10.96 10.51 -0.74
N ILE A 78 12.23 10.45 -0.34
CA ILE A 78 12.87 11.52 0.45
C ILE A 78 12.86 12.83 -0.35
N SER A 79 13.17 12.79 -1.65
CA SER A 79 13.14 13.98 -2.50
C SER A 79 11.74 14.59 -2.57
N ALA A 80 10.69 13.78 -2.77
CA ALA A 80 9.31 14.25 -2.78
C ALA A 80 8.88 14.87 -1.43
N VAL A 81 9.34 14.30 -0.31
CA VAL A 81 9.13 14.89 1.02
C VAL A 81 9.85 16.22 1.16
N GLU A 82 11.11 16.32 0.74
CA GLU A 82 11.89 17.55 0.85
C GLU A 82 11.35 18.67 -0.06
N GLU A 83 10.86 18.32 -1.25
CA GLU A 83 10.21 19.27 -2.16
C GLU A 83 8.92 19.84 -1.57
N ARG A 84 8.12 19.01 -0.88
CA ARG A 84 6.82 19.42 -0.34
C ARG A 84 6.88 20.10 1.02
N TYR A 85 7.76 19.64 1.90
CA TYR A 85 7.81 20.08 3.31
C TYR A 85 9.08 20.85 3.66
N GLY A 86 10.15 20.71 2.86
CA GLY A 86 11.45 21.31 3.08
C GLY A 86 12.55 20.31 3.40
N VAL A 87 13.80 20.73 3.19
CA VAL A 87 15.01 19.90 3.38
C VAL A 87 15.10 19.37 4.82
N ASN A 88 15.50 18.10 4.98
CA ASN A 88 15.63 17.39 6.25
C ASN A 88 14.32 17.25 7.07
N LYS A 89 13.16 17.49 6.46
CA LYS A 89 11.88 17.18 7.10
C LYS A 89 11.65 15.68 7.17
N LYS A 90 10.85 15.27 8.15
CA LYS A 90 10.44 13.89 8.34
C LYS A 90 8.97 13.81 8.73
N PRO A 91 8.26 12.75 8.33
CA PRO A 91 6.89 12.53 8.77
C PRO A 91 6.86 12.23 10.28
N LYS A 92 5.69 12.33 10.90
CA LYS A 92 5.48 11.86 12.28
C LYS A 92 5.42 10.34 12.37
N ALA A 93 4.90 9.71 11.33
CA ALA A 93 4.73 8.27 11.22
C ALA A 93 4.67 7.84 9.75
N ILE A 94 4.83 6.55 9.53
CA ILE A 94 4.48 5.88 8.27
C ILE A 94 3.26 5.00 8.54
N ILE A 95 2.20 5.11 7.74
CA ILE A 95 1.03 4.23 7.81
C ILE A 95 1.09 3.28 6.62
N LEU A 96 1.08 1.99 6.87
CA LEU A 96 1.03 0.98 5.80
C LEU A 96 -0.43 0.57 5.56
N THR A 97 -0.83 0.56 4.29
CA THR A 97 -2.10 -0.03 3.88
C THR A 97 -2.04 -1.56 3.98
N HIS A 98 -0.89 -2.13 3.61
CA HIS A 98 -0.55 -3.54 3.77
C HIS A 98 0.97 -3.77 3.54
N GLY A 99 1.43 -5.00 3.70
CA GLY A 99 2.85 -5.37 3.71
C GLY A 99 3.46 -5.89 2.39
N HIS A 100 2.79 -5.78 1.23
CA HIS A 100 3.39 -6.24 -0.02
C HIS A 100 4.63 -5.40 -0.42
N PHE A 101 5.50 -6.02 -1.22
CA PHE A 101 6.83 -5.51 -1.57
C PHE A 101 6.85 -4.11 -2.19
N ASP A 102 5.78 -3.72 -2.86
CA ASP A 102 5.56 -2.43 -3.50
C ASP A 102 4.93 -1.38 -2.57
N HIS A 103 4.50 -1.78 -1.38
CA HIS A 103 4.04 -0.87 -0.32
C HIS A 103 5.07 -0.72 0.81
N VAL A 104 6.04 -1.63 0.90
CA VAL A 104 7.10 -1.60 1.93
C VAL A 104 8.51 -1.50 1.35
N GLY A 105 8.67 -1.36 0.04
CA GLY A 105 9.94 -1.58 -0.67
C GLY A 105 11.06 -0.61 -0.32
N ALA A 106 10.78 0.56 0.24
CA ALA A 106 11.82 1.45 0.78
C ALA A 106 11.75 1.61 2.31
N ILE A 107 10.91 0.85 3.01
CA ILE A 107 10.59 1.09 4.42
C ILE A 107 11.82 1.04 5.35
N VAL A 108 12.78 0.14 5.09
CA VAL A 108 13.96 -0.04 5.95
C VAL A 108 14.84 1.20 5.91
N GLU A 109 15.12 1.71 4.70
CA GLU A 109 15.89 2.93 4.50
C GLU A 109 15.16 4.14 5.10
N LEU A 110 13.84 4.24 4.92
CA LEU A 110 13.05 5.35 5.46
C LEU A 110 13.00 5.34 7.00
N VAL A 111 12.82 4.17 7.63
CA VAL A 111 12.86 4.02 9.09
C VAL A 111 14.25 4.36 9.64
N ASN A 112 15.32 3.87 9.00
CA ASN A 112 16.70 4.23 9.38
C ASN A 112 16.97 5.74 9.25
N LYS A 113 16.42 6.38 8.20
CA LYS A 113 16.61 7.81 7.93
C LYS A 113 15.85 8.70 8.91
N TRP A 114 14.58 8.40 9.18
CA TRP A 114 13.70 9.29 9.92
C TRP A 114 13.50 8.91 11.39
N ASN A 115 13.71 7.63 11.72
CA ASN A 115 13.46 7.03 13.04
C ASN A 115 12.06 7.40 13.55
N VAL A 116 11.05 6.96 12.81
CA VAL A 116 9.62 7.23 13.05
C VAL A 116 8.87 5.91 13.21
N PRO A 117 7.76 5.89 13.97
CA PRO A 117 6.93 4.69 14.08
C PRO A 117 6.25 4.36 12.74
N VAL A 118 6.12 3.07 12.49
CA VAL A 118 5.31 2.51 11.40
C VAL A 118 4.03 1.94 12.00
N TYR A 119 2.87 2.23 11.43
CA TYR A 119 1.61 1.64 11.86
C TYR A 119 1.04 0.74 10.79
N ALA A 120 0.56 -0.43 11.19
CA ALA A 120 -0.12 -1.38 10.34
C ALA A 120 -1.26 -2.07 11.10
N HIS A 121 -2.16 -2.72 10.37
CA HIS A 121 -3.19 -3.56 10.98
C HIS A 121 -2.55 -4.77 11.69
N GLU A 122 -3.17 -5.26 12.77
CA GLU A 122 -2.60 -6.36 13.58
C GLU A 122 -2.32 -7.64 12.76
N LEU A 123 -3.17 -7.92 11.78
CA LEU A 123 -3.05 -9.07 10.88
C LEU A 123 -1.92 -8.94 9.86
N GLU A 124 -1.31 -7.76 9.71
CA GLU A 124 -0.12 -7.55 8.87
C GLU A 124 1.18 -7.82 9.63
N LEU A 125 1.15 -7.80 10.97
CA LEU A 125 2.38 -7.89 11.77
C LEU A 125 3.18 -9.18 11.54
N PRO A 126 2.59 -10.37 11.33
CA PRO A 126 3.38 -11.55 11.00
C PRO A 126 4.29 -11.38 9.76
N PHE A 127 3.80 -10.65 8.74
CA PHE A 127 4.55 -10.37 7.50
C PHE A 127 5.59 -9.25 7.66
N LEU A 128 5.38 -8.36 8.64
CA LEU A 128 6.25 -7.21 8.92
C LEU A 128 7.27 -7.47 10.03
N THR A 129 7.19 -8.62 10.71
CA THR A 129 8.08 -9.00 11.84
C THR A 129 8.80 -10.33 11.60
N GLY A 130 8.94 -10.74 10.35
CA GLY A 130 9.71 -11.93 9.97
C GLY A 130 9.07 -13.27 10.36
N LYS A 131 7.77 -13.30 10.73
CA LYS A 131 7.11 -14.50 11.24
C LYS A 131 6.49 -15.35 10.14
N GLU A 132 5.89 -14.72 9.13
CA GLU A 132 5.19 -15.40 8.03
C GLU A 132 5.40 -14.66 6.71
N SER A 133 5.66 -15.37 5.62
CA SER A 133 5.69 -14.79 4.26
C SER A 133 4.29 -14.75 3.66
N TYR A 134 4.06 -13.84 2.71
CA TYR A 134 2.80 -13.80 1.98
C TYR A 134 2.58 -15.07 1.13
N PRO A 135 1.32 -15.44 0.83
CA PRO A 135 1.03 -16.47 -0.16
C PRO A 135 1.70 -16.14 -1.49
N LYS A 136 2.30 -17.15 -2.13
CA LYS A 136 2.94 -16.96 -3.44
C LYS A 136 1.95 -16.38 -4.45
N PRO A 137 2.40 -15.49 -5.35
CA PRO A 137 1.53 -14.93 -6.38
C PRO A 137 1.00 -16.03 -7.30
N ASP A 138 -0.12 -15.76 -7.95
CA ASP A 138 -0.69 -16.63 -8.97
C ASP A 138 -0.38 -16.11 -10.37
N PRO A 139 0.62 -16.68 -11.07
CA PRO A 139 0.96 -16.25 -12.42
C PRO A 139 0.03 -16.80 -13.50
N THR A 140 -0.99 -17.60 -13.12
CA THR A 140 -1.89 -18.27 -14.06
C THR A 140 -3.15 -17.45 -14.38
N VAL A 141 -3.51 -16.47 -13.55
CA VAL A 141 -4.68 -15.61 -13.74
C VAL A 141 -4.57 -14.72 -14.99
N GLU A 142 -5.70 -14.21 -15.47
CA GLU A 142 -5.68 -13.14 -16.48
C GLU A 142 -5.07 -11.84 -15.89
N GLY A 143 -4.37 -11.08 -16.72
CA GLY A 143 -3.65 -9.86 -16.27
C GLY A 143 -2.39 -9.53 -17.09
N GLY A 144 -2.25 -10.10 -18.29
CA GLY A 144 -1.16 -9.78 -19.22
C GLY A 144 0.22 -10.24 -18.76
N SER A 145 1.26 -9.50 -19.15
CA SER A 145 2.66 -9.83 -18.85
C SER A 145 3.00 -9.69 -17.37
N VAL A 146 2.38 -8.75 -16.65
CA VAL A 146 2.62 -8.50 -15.21
C VAL A 146 2.22 -9.72 -14.39
N ALA A 147 1.00 -10.23 -14.58
CA ALA A 147 0.54 -11.46 -13.92
C ALA A 147 1.49 -12.63 -14.19
N LYS A 148 1.89 -12.84 -15.45
CA LYS A 148 2.83 -13.91 -15.82
C LYS A 148 4.21 -13.77 -15.18
N MET A 149 4.65 -12.55 -14.88
CA MET A 149 5.94 -12.27 -14.25
C MET A 149 5.87 -12.27 -12.73
N SER A 150 4.67 -12.37 -12.15
CA SER A 150 4.44 -12.24 -10.70
C SER A 150 5.15 -13.29 -9.87
N PHE A 151 5.50 -14.45 -10.42
CA PHE A 151 6.33 -15.44 -9.72
C PHE A 151 7.72 -14.91 -9.33
N LEU A 152 8.16 -13.78 -9.91
CA LEU A 152 9.38 -13.08 -9.54
C LEU A 152 9.15 -12.05 -8.44
N PHE A 153 7.93 -11.74 -8.01
CA PHE A 153 7.71 -10.70 -7.01
C PHE A 153 8.10 -11.19 -5.60
N PRO A 154 8.75 -10.32 -4.79
CA PRO A 154 9.06 -10.65 -3.42
C PRO A 154 7.79 -10.92 -2.60
N VAL A 155 7.85 -11.96 -1.78
CA VAL A 155 6.79 -12.32 -0.82
C VAL A 155 7.34 -12.63 0.56
N ASP A 156 8.67 -12.72 0.70
CA ASP A 156 9.27 -13.02 2.00
C ASP A 156 8.98 -11.90 2.99
N ALA A 157 8.75 -12.31 4.24
CA ALA A 157 8.52 -11.41 5.34
C ALA A 157 9.70 -10.43 5.49
N ILE A 158 9.37 -9.17 5.74
CA ILE A 158 10.37 -8.21 6.24
C ILE A 158 10.38 -8.26 7.77
N ASN A 159 11.41 -7.69 8.38
CA ASN A 159 11.48 -7.53 9.83
C ASN A 159 11.67 -6.06 10.18
N LEU A 160 10.64 -5.42 10.70
CA LEU A 160 10.67 -4.05 11.23
C LEU A 160 11.02 -3.99 12.72
N GLY A 161 11.21 -5.13 13.40
CA GLY A 161 11.49 -5.19 14.82
C GLY A 161 10.47 -4.39 15.64
N ASP A 162 10.96 -3.54 16.53
CA ASP A 162 10.14 -2.70 17.41
C ASP A 162 9.67 -1.38 16.75
N HIS A 163 9.92 -1.18 15.44
CA HIS A 163 9.49 0.03 14.73
C HIS A 163 8.05 -0.04 14.20
N VAL A 164 7.41 -1.22 14.23
CA VAL A 164 6.02 -1.40 13.79
C VAL A 164 5.08 -1.54 14.98
N GLU A 165 4.05 -0.72 14.98
CA GLU A 165 2.97 -0.66 15.97
C GLU A 165 1.64 -1.05 15.35
N VAL A 166 0.74 -1.61 16.16
CA VAL A 166 -0.62 -1.92 15.74
C VAL A 166 -1.44 -0.63 15.67
N LEU A 167 -2.21 -0.46 14.60
CA LEU A 167 -3.19 0.62 14.51
C LEU A 167 -4.21 0.56 15.66
N PRO A 168 -4.61 1.70 16.24
CA PRO A 168 -5.61 1.75 17.30
C PRO A 168 -6.91 1.01 16.93
N ALA A 169 -7.36 0.09 17.79
CA ALA A 169 -8.54 -0.75 17.52
C ALA A 169 -9.86 0.04 17.39
N ASP A 170 -9.87 1.32 17.75
CA ASP A 170 -11.04 2.21 17.66
C ASP A 170 -11.24 2.83 16.28
N GLY A 171 -10.38 2.54 15.31
CA GLY A 171 -10.46 3.09 13.95
C GLY A 171 -9.64 4.36 13.75
N THR A 172 -9.07 4.95 14.80
CA THR A 172 -8.28 6.20 14.68
C THR A 172 -6.93 5.96 14.01
N VAL A 173 -6.44 6.96 13.29
CA VAL A 173 -5.16 6.92 12.58
C VAL A 173 -4.18 7.87 13.28
N PRO A 174 -3.07 7.38 13.85
CA PRO A 174 -2.10 8.23 14.54
C PRO A 174 -1.60 9.37 13.66
N PHE A 175 -1.62 10.60 14.20
CA PHE A 175 -1.20 11.84 13.52
C PHE A 175 -2.06 12.24 12.30
N MET A 176 -3.23 11.62 12.11
CA MET A 176 -4.20 11.95 11.06
C MET A 176 -5.61 12.02 11.64
N ASP A 177 -5.86 12.97 12.56
CA ASP A 177 -7.06 13.03 13.42
C ASP A 177 -8.40 12.98 12.67
N ASP A 178 -8.47 13.50 11.44
CA ASP A 178 -9.68 13.50 10.61
C ASP A 178 -9.90 12.20 9.82
N PHE A 179 -8.93 11.27 9.87
CA PHE A 179 -9.01 9.98 9.17
C PHE A 179 -9.43 8.85 10.11
N GLN A 180 -10.09 7.87 9.53
CA GLN A 180 -10.36 6.57 10.12
C GLN A 180 -9.80 5.47 9.23
N TRP A 181 -9.18 4.45 9.80
CA TRP A 181 -8.83 3.26 9.05
C TRP A 181 -10.02 2.31 8.99
N ILE A 182 -10.17 1.66 7.84
CA ILE A 182 -11.25 0.75 7.51
C ILE A 182 -10.60 -0.58 7.15
N HIS A 183 -10.86 -1.64 7.93
CA HIS A 183 -10.43 -3.00 7.54
C HIS A 183 -11.04 -3.38 6.20
N THR A 184 -10.20 -3.71 5.23
CA THR A 184 -10.55 -4.06 3.85
C THR A 184 -9.79 -5.32 3.39
N PRO A 185 -9.99 -6.47 4.06
CA PRO A 185 -9.27 -7.70 3.75
C PRO A 185 -9.65 -8.26 2.37
N GLY A 186 -8.81 -9.15 1.85
CA GLY A 186 -9.03 -9.88 0.61
C GLY A 186 -7.77 -9.95 -0.23
N HIS A 187 -7.18 -8.77 -0.48
CA HIS A 187 -5.86 -8.64 -1.09
C HIS A 187 -4.75 -9.12 -0.14
N THR A 188 -4.77 -8.65 1.10
CA THR A 188 -4.07 -9.28 2.23
C THR A 188 -5.03 -9.48 3.41
N PRO A 189 -4.67 -10.30 4.42
CA PRO A 189 -5.51 -10.50 5.60
C PRO A 189 -5.77 -9.24 6.42
N GLY A 190 -4.78 -8.35 6.54
CA GLY A 190 -4.84 -7.13 7.32
C GLY A 190 -4.90 -5.86 6.48
N HIS A 191 -5.15 -5.95 5.18
CA HIS A 191 -5.27 -4.78 4.31
C HIS A 191 -6.27 -3.76 4.89
N ILE A 192 -5.91 -2.48 4.86
CA ILE A 192 -6.76 -1.36 5.27
C ILE A 192 -6.88 -0.28 4.19
N SER A 193 -7.91 0.53 4.31
CA SER A 193 -8.07 1.80 3.59
C SER A 193 -8.28 2.94 4.59
N LEU A 194 -7.91 4.16 4.25
CA LEU A 194 -8.04 5.34 5.11
C LEU A 194 -9.11 6.29 4.56
N PHE A 195 -10.12 6.64 5.36
CA PHE A 195 -11.22 7.48 4.94
C PHE A 195 -11.34 8.74 5.79
N ARG A 196 -11.57 9.88 5.14
CA ARG A 196 -11.81 11.17 5.78
C ARG A 196 -13.19 11.70 5.41
N GLU A 197 -14.08 11.78 6.40
CA GLU A 197 -15.50 12.05 6.16
C GLU A 197 -15.75 13.49 5.67
N LYS A 198 -15.03 14.48 6.22
CA LYS A 198 -15.29 15.92 5.97
C LYS A 198 -15.28 16.31 4.48
N ASP A 199 -14.45 15.66 3.69
CA ASP A 199 -14.30 15.89 2.24
C ASP A 199 -14.45 14.62 1.39
N GLY A 200 -14.67 13.46 2.02
CA GLY A 200 -14.92 12.19 1.36
C GLY A 200 -13.69 11.64 0.62
N VAL A 201 -12.47 11.95 1.09
CA VAL A 201 -11.25 11.35 0.55
C VAL A 201 -11.09 9.94 1.07
N LEU A 202 -10.77 9.03 0.15
CA LEU A 202 -10.44 7.65 0.43
C LEU A 202 -9.05 7.31 -0.13
N ILE A 203 -8.10 6.99 0.75
CA ILE A 203 -6.85 6.31 0.36
C ILE A 203 -7.14 4.82 0.44
N VAL A 204 -7.20 4.19 -0.72
CA VAL A 204 -7.79 2.86 -0.89
C VAL A 204 -6.79 1.76 -0.57
N GLY A 205 -5.49 1.99 -0.79
CA GLY A 205 -4.54 0.89 -0.98
C GLY A 205 -4.95 0.08 -2.21
N ASP A 206 -4.90 -1.24 -2.08
CA ASP A 206 -5.14 -2.20 -3.16
C ASP A 206 -6.48 -2.93 -3.07
N ALA A 207 -7.41 -2.46 -2.22
CA ALA A 207 -8.77 -3.00 -2.18
C ALA A 207 -9.49 -2.90 -3.55
N PHE A 208 -9.17 -1.87 -4.33
CA PHE A 208 -9.44 -1.76 -5.76
C PHE A 208 -8.39 -0.82 -6.39
N VAL A 209 -8.24 -0.85 -7.71
CA VAL A 209 -7.28 0.00 -8.43
C VAL A 209 -7.97 0.78 -9.56
N THR A 210 -7.41 1.90 -9.99
CA THR A 210 -7.97 2.76 -11.07
C THR A 210 -7.26 2.58 -12.42
N VAL A 211 -6.48 1.51 -12.53
CA VAL A 211 -5.80 1.11 -13.75
C VAL A 211 -6.06 -0.36 -14.01
N LYS A 212 -6.32 -0.72 -15.26
CA LYS A 212 -6.12 -2.10 -15.69
C LYS A 212 -4.64 -2.30 -15.94
N GLN A 213 -3.95 -3.01 -15.04
CA GLN A 213 -2.50 -3.26 -15.07
C GLN A 213 -2.00 -3.93 -16.38
N GLU A 214 -2.93 -4.41 -17.20
CA GLU A 214 -2.73 -5.00 -18.53
C GLU A 214 -2.62 -3.98 -19.69
N TYR A 215 -2.77 -2.67 -19.43
CA TYR A 215 -2.72 -1.63 -20.46
C TYR A 215 -1.67 -0.54 -20.20
N LEU A 216 -0.39 -0.90 -20.18
CA LEU A 216 0.69 0.04 -20.51
C LEU A 216 0.48 0.75 -21.88
N TYR A 217 -0.42 0.25 -22.73
CA TYR A 217 -0.77 0.80 -24.05
C TYR A 217 -1.99 1.74 -24.10
N LYS A 218 -2.78 1.91 -23.01
CA LYS A 218 -3.98 2.80 -23.02
C LYS A 218 -3.66 4.31 -22.90
N VAL A 219 -2.37 4.66 -23.00
CA VAL A 219 -1.85 6.05 -23.03
C VAL A 219 -2.53 6.92 -24.11
N PHE A 220 -3.08 6.32 -25.16
CA PHE A 220 -3.76 7.05 -26.23
C PHE A 220 -5.27 7.30 -26.01
N THR A 221 -5.94 6.62 -25.06
CA THR A 221 -7.40 6.76 -24.89
C THR A 221 -7.83 7.56 -23.67
N GLN A 222 -6.91 7.83 -22.72
CA GLN A 222 -7.21 8.52 -21.44
C GLN A 222 -8.34 7.90 -20.60
N GLU A 223 -8.75 6.65 -20.87
CA GLU A 223 -9.82 6.00 -20.12
C GLU A 223 -9.30 5.47 -18.78
N GLN A 224 -9.55 6.21 -17.70
CA GLN A 224 -9.49 5.67 -16.35
C GLN A 224 -10.59 4.61 -16.20
N GLU A 225 -10.23 3.44 -15.66
CA GLU A 225 -11.16 2.34 -15.46
C GLU A 225 -10.87 1.70 -14.11
N ILE A 226 -11.89 1.57 -13.28
CA ILE A 226 -11.74 0.86 -12.01
C ILE A 226 -11.62 -0.64 -12.27
N SER A 227 -10.78 -1.30 -11.49
CA SER A 227 -10.66 -2.75 -11.43
C SER A 227 -10.68 -3.18 -9.97
N GLY A 228 -10.99 -4.46 -9.72
CA GLY A 228 -10.75 -5.05 -8.41
C GLY A 228 -9.27 -5.07 -8.02
N PRO A 229 -8.93 -5.66 -6.86
CA PRO A 229 -7.55 -5.75 -6.39
C PRO A 229 -6.65 -6.50 -7.39
N PRO A 230 -5.32 -6.34 -7.34
CA PRO A 230 -4.40 -7.05 -8.23
C PRO A 230 -4.60 -8.57 -8.17
N ARG A 231 -5.03 -9.17 -9.29
CA ARG A 231 -5.49 -10.57 -9.34
C ARG A 231 -4.44 -11.58 -8.91
N TYR A 232 -3.19 -11.35 -9.30
CA TYR A 232 -2.07 -12.26 -9.04
C TYR A 232 -1.61 -12.25 -7.57
N LEU A 233 -2.09 -11.31 -6.75
CA LEU A 233 -1.76 -11.19 -5.32
C LEU A 233 -3.01 -11.21 -4.43
N THR A 234 -4.18 -11.59 -4.95
CA THR A 234 -5.43 -11.59 -4.18
C THR A 234 -5.86 -13.03 -3.85
N PRO A 235 -5.65 -13.49 -2.61
CA PRO A 235 -6.01 -14.85 -2.20
C PRO A 235 -7.47 -15.05 -1.77
N ASP A 236 -8.17 -13.99 -1.33
CA ASP A 236 -9.54 -14.10 -0.80
C ASP A 236 -10.50 -13.13 -1.51
N TRP A 237 -11.15 -13.64 -2.56
CA TRP A 237 -12.05 -12.88 -3.42
C TRP A 237 -13.40 -12.56 -2.78
N GLU A 238 -13.87 -13.38 -1.84
CA GLU A 238 -15.12 -13.12 -1.11
C GLU A 238 -14.94 -11.90 -0.21
N LYS A 239 -13.86 -11.87 0.59
CA LYS A 239 -13.52 -10.71 1.42
C LYS A 239 -13.17 -9.48 0.57
N ALA A 240 -12.46 -9.65 -0.54
CA ALA A 240 -12.16 -8.53 -1.44
C ALA A 240 -13.45 -7.85 -1.93
N ARG A 241 -14.49 -8.62 -2.29
CA ARG A 241 -15.79 -8.08 -2.68
C ARG A 241 -16.45 -7.32 -1.53
N GLU A 242 -16.50 -7.92 -0.36
CA GLU A 242 -17.09 -7.29 0.84
C GLU A 242 -16.39 -5.97 1.17
N SER A 243 -15.07 -5.93 1.04
CA SER A 243 -14.26 -4.73 1.19
C SER A 243 -14.62 -3.64 0.18
N VAL A 244 -14.76 -3.97 -1.10
CA VAL A 244 -15.19 -3.00 -2.12
C VAL A 244 -16.61 -2.50 -1.87
N ILE A 245 -17.55 -3.36 -1.46
CA ILE A 245 -18.91 -2.97 -1.07
C ILE A 245 -18.86 -1.99 0.11
N LYS A 246 -18.08 -2.31 1.14
CA LYS A 246 -17.90 -1.47 2.32
C LYS A 246 -17.38 -0.08 1.95
N LEU A 247 -16.36 -0.02 1.09
CA LEU A 247 -15.79 1.25 0.61
C LEU A 247 -16.78 2.06 -0.25
N SER A 248 -17.54 1.39 -1.12
CA SER A 248 -18.58 2.04 -1.92
C SER A 248 -19.67 2.70 -1.06
N ASN A 249 -20.04 2.05 0.05
CA ASN A 249 -21.04 2.58 0.98
C ASN A 249 -20.58 3.87 1.71
N LEU A 250 -19.28 4.16 1.76
CA LEU A 250 -18.74 5.42 2.29
C LEU A 250 -19.01 6.61 1.35
N LYS A 251 -19.41 6.36 0.09
CA LYS A 251 -19.68 7.36 -0.94
C LYS A 251 -18.51 8.34 -1.10
N PRO A 252 -17.28 7.84 -1.36
CA PRO A 252 -16.11 8.69 -1.49
C PRO A 252 -16.27 9.67 -2.67
N LYS A 253 -15.78 10.89 -2.48
CA LYS A 253 -15.73 11.92 -3.53
C LYS A 253 -14.41 11.86 -4.31
N VAL A 254 -13.36 11.34 -3.67
CA VAL A 254 -12.02 11.17 -4.21
C VAL A 254 -11.48 9.82 -3.74
N ALA A 255 -10.88 9.05 -4.64
CA ALA A 255 -10.19 7.81 -4.34
C ALA A 255 -8.74 7.89 -4.85
N ILE A 256 -7.79 7.59 -3.96
CA ILE A 256 -6.37 7.43 -4.25
C ILE A 256 -6.05 5.96 -4.03
N THR A 257 -5.82 5.22 -5.12
CA THR A 257 -5.51 3.79 -5.08
C THR A 257 -4.02 3.53 -5.02
N GLY A 258 -3.62 2.32 -4.58
CA GLY A 258 -2.23 1.89 -4.61
C GLY A 258 -1.68 1.89 -6.03
N HIS A 259 -2.51 1.57 -7.03
CA HIS A 259 -2.12 1.63 -8.44
C HIS A 259 -3.09 2.44 -9.29
N GLY A 260 -2.55 3.23 -10.23
CA GLY A 260 -3.32 4.04 -11.18
C GLY A 260 -3.47 5.50 -10.78
N LEU A 261 -4.21 6.27 -11.57
CA LEU A 261 -4.43 7.68 -11.28
C LEU A 261 -5.58 7.88 -10.27
N PRO A 262 -5.48 8.84 -9.36
CA PRO A 262 -6.60 9.20 -8.48
C PRO A 262 -7.87 9.52 -9.29
N MET A 263 -9.02 9.08 -8.78
CA MET A 263 -10.33 9.21 -9.43
C MET A 263 -11.28 10.03 -8.56
N LYS A 264 -12.12 10.88 -9.18
CA LYS A 264 -12.96 11.86 -8.46
C LYS A 264 -14.38 11.93 -9.03
N GLY A 265 -15.32 12.41 -8.20
CA GLY A 265 -16.66 12.82 -8.62
C GLY A 265 -17.51 11.70 -9.23
N ASP A 266 -18.29 12.05 -10.26
CA ASP A 266 -19.22 11.12 -10.92
C ASP A 266 -18.52 9.94 -11.58
N LEU A 267 -17.28 10.15 -12.06
CA LEU A 267 -16.46 9.09 -12.64
C LEU A 267 -16.15 8.02 -11.60
N LEU A 268 -15.69 8.42 -10.41
CA LEU A 268 -15.48 7.51 -9.29
C LEU A 268 -16.78 6.82 -8.87
N THR A 269 -17.84 7.61 -8.67
CA THR A 269 -19.12 7.10 -8.18
C THR A 269 -19.70 6.03 -9.12
N SER A 270 -19.71 6.31 -10.43
CA SER A 270 -20.27 5.40 -11.43
C SER A 270 -19.42 4.14 -11.59
N ASN A 271 -18.09 4.29 -11.64
CA ASN A 271 -17.18 3.15 -11.76
C ASN A 271 -17.23 2.25 -10.51
N LEU A 272 -17.18 2.83 -9.31
CA LEU A 272 -17.23 2.05 -8.07
C LEU A 272 -18.57 1.33 -7.88
N HIS A 273 -19.68 1.96 -8.30
CA HIS A 273 -20.97 1.29 -8.35
C HIS A 273 -21.00 0.12 -9.34
N LEU A 274 -20.41 0.32 -10.54
CA LEU A 274 -20.26 -0.74 -11.53
C LEU A 274 -19.42 -1.90 -10.99
N LEU A 275 -18.28 -1.62 -10.34
CA LEU A 275 -17.43 -2.65 -9.73
C LEU A 275 -18.17 -3.45 -8.66
N VAL A 276 -18.99 -2.79 -7.82
CA VAL A 276 -19.82 -3.49 -6.83
C VAL A 276 -20.86 -4.39 -7.49
N THR A 277 -21.52 -3.90 -8.54
CA THR A 277 -22.64 -4.60 -9.19
C THR A 277 -22.14 -5.78 -10.03
N ASP A 278 -21.02 -5.61 -10.72
CA ASP A 278 -20.46 -6.57 -11.68
C ASP A 278 -19.09 -7.12 -11.24
N PHE A 279 -18.86 -7.23 -9.92
CA PHE A 279 -17.57 -7.62 -9.35
C PHE A 279 -17.00 -8.92 -9.95
N ASP A 280 -17.84 -9.94 -10.17
CA ASP A 280 -17.40 -11.22 -10.76
C ASP A 280 -16.86 -11.07 -12.18
N SER A 281 -17.47 -10.17 -12.96
CA SER A 281 -17.04 -9.95 -14.33
C SER A 281 -15.82 -9.05 -14.42
N ILE A 282 -15.65 -8.12 -13.47
CA ILE A 282 -14.60 -7.09 -13.51
C ILE A 282 -13.36 -7.52 -12.73
N ALA A 283 -13.52 -8.02 -11.51
CA ALA A 283 -12.44 -8.29 -10.57
C ALA A 283 -12.00 -9.76 -10.58
N LEU A 284 -12.95 -10.70 -10.43
CA LEU A 284 -12.66 -12.12 -10.24
C LEU A 284 -12.04 -12.72 -11.52
N PRO A 285 -10.84 -13.32 -11.46
CA PRO A 285 -10.27 -14.03 -12.60
C PRO A 285 -11.11 -15.29 -12.91
N ARG A 286 -11.17 -15.69 -14.19
CA ARG A 286 -11.99 -16.86 -14.58
C ARG A 286 -11.36 -18.18 -14.16
N HIS A 287 -10.06 -18.15 -13.87
CA HIS A 287 -9.27 -19.28 -13.45
C HIS A 287 -8.11 -18.79 -12.58
N GLY A 288 -7.65 -19.64 -11.69
CA GLY A 288 -6.52 -19.33 -10.82
C GLY A 288 -6.52 -20.21 -9.58
N LYS A 289 -5.35 -20.32 -8.95
CA LYS A 289 -5.09 -20.99 -7.68
C LYS A 289 -6.05 -20.56 -6.56
N TYR A 290 -6.46 -19.30 -6.57
CA TYR A 290 -7.29 -18.69 -5.52
C TYR A 290 -8.77 -18.54 -5.90
N VAL A 291 -9.18 -19.03 -7.06
CA VAL A 291 -10.59 -19.05 -7.48
C VAL A 291 -11.18 -20.39 -7.03
N LYS A 292 -12.27 -20.35 -6.26
CA LYS A 292 -13.03 -21.57 -5.92
C LYS A 292 -13.76 -22.04 -7.17
N GLU A 293 -13.67 -23.34 -7.49
CA GLU A 293 -14.43 -24.00 -8.57
C GLU A 293 -15.95 -23.98 -8.34
#